data_AF-A0A9K3LRY0-F1
#
_entry.id   AF-A0A9K3LRY0-F1
#
_cell.length_a   1.000
_cell.length_b   1.000
_cell.length_c   1.000
_cell.angle_alpha   90.00
_cell.angle_beta   90.00
_cell.angle_gamma   90.00
#
_symmetry.space_group_name_H-M   'P 1'
#
loop_
_entity.id
_entity.type
_entity.pdbx_description
1 polymer ?
#
loop_
_entity_poly.entity_id
_entity_poly.type
_entity_poly.pdbx_seq_one_letter_code
_entity_poly.pdbx_strand_id
1 'polypeptide(L)'
;MSCLAVDENEFLQLLIAFDEMSSSSSDVEEQKERPRKRPFKHRKSKGVVMFRDDNGELKVLPPTMSLWYNMYCQTGCQERMSDFHSKFRRRFRLPYDQYRELVEMCTADSMKEDGTSLFKRWRPGKKAALTGKPAAPLELLVLTTLRYLGRGWTFDDLEECTAISEEVIRVFLHQFIKFGSTTLYNKYVGPPLTVEDAIDLCIREYEAAGFPGCVGSMDASHVEHQRISFKHRQAHLSFKLPFTSRTYNIVTSHRRKIFSTTDGHPARWNDKTLVRYDDMASTLHDGTNPLCNLIFELYAYDENNLIIKERYKGGWLIVDNGYLNWGVTIPPMEDTDTRAQYRFSKWLESMRKDVECTFGILKGRWRVLKSGIRVHGTDKSDMMWKTCCALHNWLLEIDGLDKDYTSDWEGELGELNATDLPNAVRTLLSNTNPSARSYAGRAVDEEDYFQGSLVRDEDGAIIVRHMNMTDFRQRLITHFDIAFKKKEIIWPKARLQMDEPYANVQP
;
A
#
# COMPACT_ATOMS: atom_id res chain seq x y z
N MET A 1 46.88 1.16 21.67
CA MET A 1 47.39 2.39 21.03
C MET A 1 46.20 3.25 20.67
N SER A 2 46.11 4.40 21.35
CA SER A 2 45.33 5.62 21.06
C SER A 2 43.97 5.53 20.35
N CYS A 3 42.92 5.72 21.14
CA CYS A 3 41.65 6.32 20.76
C CYS A 3 41.86 7.68 20.06
N LEU A 4 41.11 7.94 18.99
CA LEU A 4 40.83 9.31 18.53
C LEU A 4 39.33 9.54 18.71
N ALA A 5 38.99 10.25 19.79
CA ALA A 5 37.69 10.87 19.98
C ALA A 5 37.59 12.02 18.98
N VAL A 6 36.52 12.03 18.18
CA VAL A 6 36.13 13.19 17.37
C VAL A 6 35.30 14.07 18.30
N ASP A 7 35.78 15.29 18.53
CA ASP A 7 35.22 16.26 19.46
C ASP A 7 33.91 16.83 18.88
N GLU A 8 32.78 16.62 19.57
CA GLU A 8 31.44 17.08 19.15
C GLU A 8 31.36 18.62 18.97
N ASN A 9 32.35 19.35 19.50
CA ASN A 9 32.45 20.80 19.39
C ASN A 9 32.89 21.30 17.99
N GLU A 10 33.67 20.52 17.23
CA GLU A 10 34.11 20.92 15.88
C GLU A 10 32.96 20.83 14.86
N PHE A 11 32.02 19.90 15.05
CA PHE A 11 30.87 19.75 14.16
C PHE A 11 29.80 20.83 14.37
N LEU A 12 29.63 21.29 15.62
CA LEU A 12 28.75 22.41 15.96
C LEU A 12 29.31 23.77 15.49
N GLN A 13 30.64 23.96 15.53
CA GLN A 13 31.25 25.18 14.98
C GLN A 13 31.12 25.28 13.46
N LEU A 14 31.17 24.15 12.74
CA LEU A 14 30.94 24.10 11.29
C LEU A 14 29.47 24.42 10.90
N LEU A 15 28.50 24.04 11.74
CA LEU A 15 27.09 24.39 11.54
C LEU A 15 26.79 25.86 11.83
N ILE A 16 27.41 26.43 12.86
CA ILE A 16 27.26 27.86 13.20
C ILE A 16 27.93 28.76 12.15
N ALA A 17 29.10 28.38 11.64
CA ALA A 17 29.79 29.12 10.57
C ALA A 17 29.01 29.12 9.24
N PHE A 18 28.22 28.07 8.96
CA PHE A 18 27.35 28.03 7.77
C PHE A 18 26.12 28.94 7.90
N ASP A 19 25.63 29.13 9.13
CA ASP A 19 24.49 30.01 9.42
C ASP A 19 24.90 31.49 9.48
N GLU A 20 26.12 31.79 9.96
CA GLU A 20 26.68 33.15 10.00
C GLU A 20 27.15 33.69 8.63
N MET A 21 27.54 32.82 7.69
CA MET A 21 27.80 33.23 6.29
C MET A 21 26.51 33.51 5.51
N SER A 22 25.34 33.17 6.05
CA SER A 22 24.04 33.52 5.46
C SER A 22 23.46 34.85 5.98
N SER A 23 24.04 35.44 7.04
CA SER A 23 23.44 36.52 7.80
C SER A 23 24.16 37.88 7.75
N SER A 24 25.18 38.07 6.90
CA SER A 24 25.88 39.36 6.79
C SER A 24 26.14 39.84 5.36
N SER A 25 25.14 40.49 4.76
CA SER A 25 25.39 41.57 3.80
C SER A 25 24.44 42.75 4.07
N SER A 26 24.88 43.57 5.02
CA SER A 26 24.66 45.02 5.20
C SER A 26 23.36 45.65 4.68
N ASP A 27 22.58 46.15 5.64
CA ASP A 27 21.59 47.20 5.49
C ASP A 27 22.16 48.46 4.82
N VAL A 28 21.64 48.77 3.65
CA VAL A 28 21.61 50.13 3.10
C VAL A 28 20.13 50.52 3.06
N GLU A 29 19.75 51.53 3.85
CA GLU A 29 18.43 52.15 3.83
C GLU A 29 18.14 52.74 2.44
N GLU A 30 17.54 51.94 1.57
CA GLU A 30 16.95 52.39 0.32
C GLU A 30 15.43 52.37 0.47
N GLN A 31 14.81 53.55 0.37
CA GLN A 31 13.37 53.74 0.44
C GLN A 31 12.67 52.79 -0.56
N LYS A 32 12.07 51.70 -0.06
CA LYS A 32 11.32 50.74 -0.88
C LYS A 32 10.06 51.42 -1.45
N GLU A 33 10.20 51.97 -2.67
CA GLU A 33 9.07 52.16 -3.56
C GLU A 33 8.25 50.85 -3.61
N ARG A 34 6.93 50.97 -3.41
CA ARG A 34 6.00 49.85 -3.53
C ARG A 34 6.29 49.09 -4.82
N PRO A 35 6.40 47.75 -4.80
CA PRO A 35 6.72 47.01 -6.01
C PRO A 35 5.68 47.33 -7.08
N ARG A 36 6.13 47.96 -8.19
CA ARG A 36 5.28 48.24 -9.34
C ARG A 36 4.62 46.93 -9.75
N LYS A 37 3.29 46.84 -9.62
CA LYS A 37 2.49 45.71 -10.09
C LYS A 37 2.89 45.48 -11.55
N ARG A 38 3.55 44.35 -11.84
CA ARG A 38 3.86 43.96 -13.21
C ARG A 38 2.54 44.03 -14.00
N PRO A 39 2.51 44.71 -15.16
CA PRO A 39 1.27 44.83 -15.91
C PRO A 39 0.76 43.43 -16.23
N PHE A 40 -0.50 43.17 -15.86
CA PHE A 40 -1.15 41.91 -16.15
C PHE A 40 -1.15 41.70 -17.66
N LYS A 41 -0.31 40.77 -18.14
CA LYS A 41 -0.42 40.29 -19.52
C LYS A 41 -1.81 39.66 -19.64
N HIS A 42 -2.67 40.30 -20.42
CA HIS A 42 -3.98 39.79 -20.78
C HIS A 42 -3.76 38.48 -21.55
N ARG A 43 -3.84 37.34 -20.85
CA ARG A 43 -3.66 36.03 -21.48
C ARG A 43 -4.91 35.82 -22.34
N LYS A 44 -4.77 35.86 -23.67
CA LYS A 44 -5.87 35.56 -24.61
C LYS A 44 -6.54 34.26 -24.15
N SER A 45 -7.84 34.33 -23.91
CA SER A 45 -8.71 33.20 -23.59
C SER A 45 -8.67 32.21 -24.75
N LYS A 46 -7.75 31.24 -24.71
CA LYS A 46 -7.83 30.08 -25.60
C LYS A 46 -9.01 29.25 -25.13
N GLY A 47 -10.14 29.37 -25.81
CA GLY A 47 -11.19 28.37 -25.70
C GLY A 47 -10.61 27.05 -26.19
N VAL A 48 -10.66 26.04 -25.34
CA VAL A 48 -10.11 24.72 -25.62
C VAL A 48 -10.98 24.01 -26.66
N VAL A 49 -12.26 23.89 -26.33
CA VAL A 49 -13.29 23.26 -27.19
C VAL A 49 -14.26 24.35 -27.61
N MET A 50 -14.64 24.34 -28.88
CA MET A 50 -15.62 25.27 -29.45
C MET A 50 -16.86 24.50 -29.90
N PHE A 51 -18.02 25.13 -29.83
CA PHE A 51 -19.26 24.63 -30.41
C PHE A 51 -19.94 25.75 -31.20
N ARG A 52 -20.83 25.38 -32.12
CA ARG A 52 -21.71 26.34 -32.78
C ARG A 52 -22.98 26.47 -31.95
N ASP A 53 -23.34 27.70 -31.62
CA ASP A 53 -24.64 27.97 -31.00
C ASP A 53 -25.78 27.92 -32.03
N ASP A 54 -27.01 28.15 -31.57
CA ASP A 54 -28.21 28.13 -32.41
C ASP A 54 -28.18 29.20 -33.53
N ASN A 55 -27.34 30.25 -33.36
CA ASN A 55 -27.13 31.29 -34.36
C ASN A 55 -25.99 30.97 -35.34
N GLY A 56 -25.34 29.80 -35.19
CA GLY A 56 -24.21 29.37 -36.00
C GLY A 56 -22.88 30.02 -35.63
N GLU A 57 -22.81 30.80 -34.54
CA GLU A 57 -21.59 31.44 -34.06
C GLU A 57 -20.71 30.44 -33.30
N LEU A 58 -19.40 30.47 -33.59
CA LEU A 58 -18.41 29.68 -32.86
C LEU A 58 -18.17 30.28 -31.46
N LYS A 59 -18.55 29.52 -30.42
CA LYS A 59 -18.39 29.90 -29.02
C LYS A 59 -17.58 28.85 -28.25
N VAL A 60 -16.90 29.30 -27.21
CA VAL A 60 -16.16 28.40 -26.30
C VAL A 60 -17.17 27.54 -25.54
N LEU A 61 -16.99 26.23 -25.57
CA LEU A 61 -17.82 25.28 -24.84
C LEU A 61 -17.57 25.43 -23.33
N PRO A 62 -18.57 25.81 -22.52
CA PRO A 62 -18.41 25.82 -21.08
C PRO A 62 -18.37 24.39 -20.53
N PRO A 63 -17.65 24.12 -19.43
CA PRO A 63 -17.60 22.78 -18.83
C PRO A 63 -18.97 22.18 -18.51
N THR A 64 -19.96 23.01 -18.16
CA THR A 64 -21.34 22.61 -17.87
C THR A 64 -22.16 22.16 -19.09
N MET A 65 -21.62 22.33 -20.30
CA MET A 65 -22.19 21.80 -21.54
C MET A 65 -21.35 20.67 -22.13
N SER A 66 -20.27 20.27 -21.45
CA SER A 66 -19.45 19.14 -21.88
C SER A 66 -20.25 17.84 -21.85
N LEU A 67 -19.85 16.89 -22.72
CA LEU A 67 -20.47 15.57 -22.77
C LEU A 67 -20.50 14.91 -21.38
N TRP A 68 -19.38 15.00 -20.65
CA TRP A 68 -19.28 14.38 -19.33
C TRP A 68 -20.19 15.04 -18.30
N TYR A 69 -20.31 16.37 -18.32
CA TYR A 69 -21.21 17.06 -17.41
C TYR A 69 -22.66 16.63 -17.64
N ASN A 70 -23.09 16.60 -18.91
CA ASN A 70 -24.44 16.17 -19.27
C ASN A 70 -24.70 14.70 -18.90
N MET A 71 -23.72 13.82 -19.11
CA MET A 71 -23.89 12.39 -18.83
C MET A 71 -23.86 12.05 -17.34
N TYR A 72 -23.05 12.74 -16.53
CA TYR A 72 -22.70 12.30 -15.19
C TYR A 72 -23.00 13.28 -14.07
N CYS A 73 -23.06 14.58 -14.36
CA CYS A 73 -23.28 15.61 -13.34
C CYS A 73 -24.73 16.13 -13.36
N GLN A 74 -25.38 16.17 -14.52
CA GLN A 74 -26.79 16.55 -14.62
C GLN A 74 -27.72 15.44 -14.12
N THR A 75 -28.73 15.83 -13.36
CA THR A 75 -29.82 14.96 -12.90
C THR A 75 -30.68 14.49 -14.08
N GLY A 76 -31.10 13.21 -14.06
CA GLY A 76 -32.05 12.64 -15.02
C GLY A 76 -31.46 11.80 -16.18
N CYS A 77 -30.21 11.99 -16.61
CA CYS A 77 -29.59 11.10 -17.60
C CYS A 77 -29.34 9.68 -17.08
N GLN A 78 -29.23 9.55 -15.75
CA GLN A 78 -28.86 8.34 -15.03
C GLN A 78 -30.05 7.37 -14.95
N GLU A 79 -31.24 7.91 -14.72
CA GLU A 79 -32.51 7.17 -14.65
C GLU A 79 -32.94 6.62 -16.02
N ARG A 80 -32.47 7.25 -17.11
CA ARG A 80 -32.79 6.84 -18.49
C ARG A 80 -31.88 5.76 -19.05
N MET A 81 -30.80 5.43 -18.35
CA MET A 81 -29.79 4.48 -18.81
C MET A 81 -29.75 3.27 -17.87
N SER A 82 -30.35 2.15 -18.28
CA SER A 82 -30.41 0.93 -17.47
C SER A 82 -29.04 0.39 -17.06
N ASP A 83 -27.99 0.63 -17.85
CA ASP A 83 -26.62 0.21 -17.58
C ASP A 83 -25.71 1.34 -17.06
N PHE A 84 -26.29 2.44 -16.58
CA PHE A 84 -25.56 3.60 -16.11
C PHE A 84 -24.55 3.26 -15.02
N HIS A 85 -24.99 2.62 -13.94
CA HIS A 85 -24.14 2.30 -12.78
C HIS A 85 -22.97 1.38 -13.16
N SER A 86 -23.25 0.33 -13.95
CA SER A 86 -22.23 -0.60 -14.44
C SER A 86 -21.21 0.09 -15.35
N LYS A 87 -21.68 0.92 -16.30
CA LYS A 87 -20.80 1.73 -17.15
C LYS A 87 -20.00 2.74 -16.32
N PHE A 88 -20.62 3.39 -15.34
CA PHE A 88 -19.99 4.38 -14.47
C PHE A 88 -18.84 3.74 -13.67
N ARG A 89 -19.13 2.64 -12.96
CA ARG A 89 -18.13 1.90 -12.18
C ARG A 89 -16.98 1.40 -13.05
N ARG A 90 -17.26 0.87 -14.24
CA ARG A 90 -16.20 0.47 -15.20
C ARG A 90 -15.34 1.66 -15.62
N ARG A 91 -15.94 2.84 -15.77
CA ARG A 91 -15.30 4.05 -16.29
C ARG A 91 -14.45 4.78 -15.25
N PHE A 92 -14.95 4.90 -14.03
CA PHE A 92 -14.37 5.73 -12.95
C PHE A 92 -13.87 4.92 -11.74
N ARG A 93 -14.06 3.59 -11.76
CA ARG A 93 -13.62 2.64 -10.72
C ARG A 93 -14.30 2.77 -9.36
N LEU A 94 -15.24 3.69 -9.23
CA LEU A 94 -16.06 3.93 -8.05
C LEU A 94 -17.55 3.79 -8.45
N PRO A 95 -18.43 3.22 -7.62
CA PRO A 95 -19.86 3.33 -7.86
C PRO A 95 -20.32 4.79 -7.81
N TYR A 96 -21.48 5.04 -8.41
CA TYR A 96 -21.98 6.40 -8.55
C TYR A 96 -22.33 7.06 -7.21
N ASP A 97 -22.86 6.30 -6.25
CA ASP A 97 -23.23 6.85 -4.94
C ASP A 97 -22.02 7.29 -4.12
N GLN A 98 -20.95 6.49 -4.12
CA GLN A 98 -19.71 6.88 -3.44
C GLN A 98 -18.93 7.96 -4.20
N TYR A 99 -19.13 8.07 -5.51
CA TYR A 99 -18.71 9.27 -6.22
C TYR A 99 -19.42 10.53 -5.70
N ARG A 100 -20.73 10.48 -5.46
CA ARG A 100 -21.47 11.61 -4.87
C ARG A 100 -20.97 11.93 -3.46
N GLU A 101 -20.78 10.90 -2.63
CA GLU A 101 -20.20 11.06 -1.29
C GLU A 101 -18.81 11.73 -1.36
N LEU A 102 -17.96 11.31 -2.30
CA LEU A 102 -16.65 11.92 -2.51
C LEU A 102 -16.73 13.39 -2.94
N VAL A 103 -17.68 13.74 -3.81
CA VAL A 103 -17.94 15.15 -4.17
C VAL A 103 -18.40 15.94 -2.96
N GLU A 104 -19.29 15.38 -2.12
CA GLU A 104 -19.76 16.03 -0.90
C GLU A 104 -18.61 16.28 0.08
N MET A 105 -17.71 15.31 0.27
CA MET A 105 -16.50 15.49 1.07
C MET A 105 -15.61 16.62 0.53
N CYS A 106 -15.37 16.67 -0.79
CA CYS A 106 -14.60 17.74 -1.41
C CYS A 106 -15.30 19.11 -1.29
N THR A 107 -16.64 19.11 -1.38
CA THR A 107 -17.46 20.32 -1.23
C THR A 107 -17.39 20.85 0.19
N ALA A 108 -17.56 19.98 1.19
CA ALA A 108 -17.44 20.34 2.60
C ALA A 108 -16.04 20.92 2.91
N ASP A 109 -14.98 20.29 2.40
CA ASP A 109 -13.63 20.83 2.54
C ASP A 109 -13.47 22.21 1.86
N SER A 110 -14.10 22.43 0.69
CA SER A 110 -14.08 23.73 0.00
C SER A 110 -14.74 24.88 0.79
N MET A 111 -15.60 24.55 1.77
CA MET A 111 -16.34 25.50 2.60
C MET A 111 -15.62 25.87 3.90
N LYS A 112 -14.55 25.17 4.28
CA LYS A 112 -13.79 25.47 5.50
C LYS A 112 -13.15 26.87 5.44
N GLU A 113 -13.29 27.62 6.54
CA GLU A 113 -12.79 29.00 6.65
C GLU A 113 -11.43 29.11 7.35
N ASP A 114 -10.99 28.04 7.99
CA ASP A 114 -9.76 27.89 8.80
C ASP A 114 -8.43 27.98 8.01
N GLY A 115 -8.50 28.19 6.69
CA GLY A 115 -7.33 28.25 5.82
C GLY A 115 -6.73 26.89 5.47
N THR A 116 -7.26 25.78 5.98
CA THR A 116 -6.78 24.41 5.67
C THR A 116 -7.45 23.81 4.43
N SER A 117 -8.55 24.43 3.97
CA SER A 117 -9.31 24.03 2.77
C SER A 117 -8.43 23.85 1.53
N LEU A 118 -8.41 22.63 1.00
CA LEU A 118 -7.68 22.26 -0.22
C LEU A 118 -8.46 22.67 -1.47
N PHE A 119 -9.80 22.65 -1.39
CA PHE A 119 -10.67 22.90 -2.54
C PHE A 119 -11.30 24.31 -2.57
N LYS A 120 -10.87 25.25 -1.73
CA LYS A 120 -11.35 26.65 -1.66
C LYS A 120 -11.43 27.35 -3.02
N ARG A 121 -10.58 26.98 -3.99
CA ARG A 121 -10.57 27.54 -5.35
C ARG A 121 -11.82 27.17 -6.16
N TRP A 122 -12.38 26.00 -5.93
CA TRP A 122 -13.51 25.43 -6.68
C TRP A 122 -14.80 25.37 -5.86
N ARG A 123 -14.90 26.19 -4.81
CA ARG A 123 -16.13 26.38 -4.03
C ARG A 123 -17.31 26.69 -4.98
N PRO A 124 -18.47 26.03 -4.83
CA PRO A 124 -19.67 26.34 -5.60
C PRO A 124 -20.01 27.83 -5.59
N GLY A 125 -20.37 28.38 -6.76
CA GLY A 125 -20.69 29.80 -6.94
C GLY A 125 -19.49 30.75 -6.96
N LYS A 126 -18.27 30.28 -6.70
CA LYS A 126 -17.07 31.13 -6.73
C LYS A 126 -16.68 31.50 -8.16
N LYS A 127 -16.36 32.78 -8.35
CA LYS A 127 -15.83 33.32 -9.61
C LYS A 127 -14.33 33.58 -9.47
N ALA A 128 -13.57 33.31 -10.52
CA ALA A 128 -12.15 33.61 -10.55
C ALA A 128 -11.93 35.13 -10.49
N ALA A 129 -11.19 35.59 -9.48
CA ALA A 129 -11.00 37.03 -9.21
C ALA A 129 -10.46 37.83 -10.42
N LEU A 130 -9.66 37.18 -11.27
CA LEU A 130 -9.01 37.79 -12.43
C LEU A 130 -9.87 37.82 -13.69
N THR A 131 -10.77 36.86 -13.87
CA THR A 131 -11.51 36.66 -15.12
C THR A 131 -13.02 36.80 -14.96
N GLY A 132 -13.54 36.86 -13.73
CA GLY A 132 -14.98 36.86 -13.44
C GLY A 132 -15.72 35.56 -13.82
N LYS A 133 -15.07 34.66 -14.57
CA LYS A 133 -15.61 33.35 -14.97
C LYS A 133 -15.87 32.46 -13.74
N PRO A 134 -16.96 31.67 -13.76
CA PRO A 134 -17.21 30.69 -12.70
C PRO A 134 -16.05 29.68 -12.64
N ALA A 135 -15.77 29.19 -11.44
CA ALA A 135 -14.85 28.06 -11.28
C ALA A 135 -15.39 26.83 -12.02
N ALA A 136 -14.48 25.94 -12.45
CA ALA A 136 -14.89 24.67 -13.04
C ALA A 136 -15.69 23.84 -12.01
N PRO A 137 -16.76 23.12 -12.44
CA PRO A 137 -17.58 22.32 -11.55
C PRO A 137 -16.75 21.27 -10.79
N LEU A 138 -16.99 21.15 -9.48
CA LEU A 138 -16.21 20.29 -8.61
C LEU A 138 -16.47 18.80 -8.91
N GLU A 139 -17.73 18.47 -9.18
CA GLU A 139 -18.24 17.18 -9.65
C GLU A 139 -17.41 16.67 -10.84
N LEU A 140 -17.25 17.53 -11.84
CA LEU A 140 -16.56 17.20 -13.08
C LEU A 140 -15.06 17.02 -12.85
N LEU A 141 -14.45 17.82 -11.97
CA LEU A 141 -13.04 17.69 -11.59
C LEU A 141 -12.74 16.40 -10.82
N VAL A 142 -13.64 15.97 -9.93
CA VAL A 142 -13.55 14.68 -9.23
C VAL A 142 -13.64 13.53 -10.24
N LEU A 143 -14.62 13.56 -11.17
CA LEU A 143 -14.73 12.55 -12.24
C LEU A 143 -13.47 12.47 -13.09
N THR A 144 -12.93 13.63 -13.46
CA THR A 144 -11.69 13.76 -14.25
C THR A 144 -10.53 13.07 -13.54
N THR A 145 -10.42 13.28 -12.23
CA THR A 145 -9.36 12.68 -11.41
C THR A 145 -9.53 11.16 -11.28
N LEU A 146 -10.75 10.69 -11.04
CA LEU A 146 -11.03 9.25 -11.00
C LEU A 146 -10.70 8.57 -12.34
N ARG A 147 -10.99 9.23 -13.47
CA ARG A 147 -10.59 8.73 -14.79
C ARG A 147 -9.07 8.66 -14.93
N TYR A 148 -8.38 9.73 -14.53
CA TYR A 148 -6.92 9.78 -14.57
C TYR A 148 -6.29 8.62 -13.79
N LEU A 149 -6.69 8.44 -12.53
CA LEU A 149 -6.16 7.37 -11.67
C LEU A 149 -6.54 5.97 -12.19
N GLY A 150 -7.82 5.77 -12.55
CA GLY A 150 -8.37 4.46 -12.90
C GLY A 150 -8.03 3.95 -14.30
N ARG A 151 -7.76 4.85 -15.25
CA ARG A 151 -7.58 4.52 -16.68
C ARG A 151 -6.27 5.07 -17.27
N GLY A 152 -5.54 5.93 -16.56
CA GLY A 152 -4.24 6.45 -17.02
C GLY A 152 -4.34 7.40 -18.21
N TRP A 153 -5.45 8.14 -18.34
CA TRP A 153 -5.66 9.14 -19.39
C TRP A 153 -4.67 10.30 -19.27
N THR A 154 -4.38 11.00 -20.37
CA THR A 154 -3.58 12.24 -20.33
C THR A 154 -4.43 13.43 -19.93
N PHE A 155 -3.80 14.56 -19.57
CA PHE A 155 -4.55 15.78 -19.31
C PHE A 155 -5.20 16.34 -20.58
N ASP A 156 -4.57 16.15 -21.74
CA ASP A 156 -5.10 16.53 -23.06
C ASP A 156 -6.42 15.79 -23.37
N ASP A 157 -6.44 14.45 -23.23
CA ASP A 157 -7.66 13.65 -23.42
C ASP A 157 -8.82 14.10 -22.50
N LEU A 158 -8.48 14.48 -21.26
CA LEU A 158 -9.43 14.93 -20.26
C LEU A 158 -9.92 16.36 -20.55
N GLU A 159 -9.04 17.21 -21.06
CA GLU A 159 -9.35 18.59 -21.49
C GLU A 159 -10.39 18.57 -22.63
N GLU A 160 -10.21 17.70 -23.63
CA GLU A 160 -11.17 17.51 -24.73
C GLU A 160 -12.54 17.05 -24.23
N CYS A 161 -12.58 16.09 -23.30
CA CYS A 161 -13.84 15.51 -22.81
C CYS A 161 -14.65 16.40 -21.87
N THR A 162 -13.98 17.31 -21.15
CA THR A 162 -14.57 18.09 -20.06
C THR A 162 -14.66 19.59 -20.36
N ALA A 163 -13.98 20.05 -21.42
CA ALA A 163 -13.77 21.46 -21.72
C ALA A 163 -13.12 22.26 -20.55
N ILE A 164 -12.42 21.57 -19.64
CA ILE A 164 -11.63 22.17 -18.57
C ILE A 164 -10.17 22.14 -18.99
N SER A 165 -9.46 23.25 -18.88
CA SER A 165 -8.07 23.30 -19.31
C SER A 165 -7.16 22.33 -18.53
N GLU A 166 -6.17 21.73 -19.20
CA GLU A 166 -5.16 20.81 -18.64
C GLU A 166 -4.56 21.36 -17.34
N GLU A 167 -4.23 22.65 -17.32
CA GLU A 167 -3.60 23.29 -16.17
C GLU A 167 -4.53 23.35 -14.96
N VAL A 168 -5.84 23.54 -15.17
CA VAL A 168 -6.84 23.50 -14.09
C VAL A 168 -7.00 22.07 -13.58
N ILE A 169 -7.06 21.08 -14.49
CA ILE A 169 -7.13 19.65 -14.13
C ILE A 169 -5.90 19.25 -13.32
N ARG A 170 -4.70 19.62 -13.77
CA ARG A 170 -3.43 19.31 -13.09
C ARG A 170 -3.36 19.93 -11.69
N VAL A 171 -3.75 21.20 -11.56
CA VAL A 171 -3.75 21.89 -10.26
C VAL A 171 -4.79 21.27 -9.32
N PHE A 172 -5.97 20.88 -9.83
CA PHE A 172 -6.95 20.15 -9.05
C PHE A 172 -6.44 18.77 -8.61
N LEU A 173 -5.85 18.00 -9.53
CA LEU A 173 -5.30 16.67 -9.24
C LEU A 173 -4.31 16.74 -8.07
N HIS A 174 -3.44 17.75 -8.02
CA HIS A 174 -2.49 17.91 -6.91
C HIS A 174 -3.16 18.14 -5.56
N GLN A 175 -4.27 18.89 -5.52
CA GLN A 175 -5.05 19.05 -4.28
C GLN A 175 -5.82 17.78 -3.94
N PHE A 176 -6.36 17.10 -4.94
CA PHE A 176 -7.09 15.84 -4.75
C PHE A 176 -6.20 14.72 -4.21
N ILE A 177 -5.00 14.52 -4.76
CA ILE A 177 -4.08 13.49 -4.26
C ILE A 177 -3.55 13.85 -2.87
N LYS A 178 -3.41 15.15 -2.55
CA LYS A 178 -3.08 15.59 -1.19
C LYS A 178 -4.21 15.21 -0.24
N PHE A 179 -5.45 15.58 -0.56
CA PHE A 179 -6.64 15.17 0.18
C PHE A 179 -6.75 13.65 0.34
N GLY A 180 -6.49 12.89 -0.72
CA GLY A 180 -6.50 11.44 -0.69
C GLY A 180 -5.42 10.84 0.21
N SER A 181 -4.19 11.38 0.14
CA SER A 181 -3.05 10.91 0.94
C SER A 181 -3.12 11.28 2.42
N THR A 182 -3.93 12.26 2.80
CA THR A 182 -4.08 12.69 4.20
C THR A 182 -5.44 12.31 4.75
N THR A 183 -6.52 12.81 4.16
CA THR A 183 -7.86 12.67 4.71
C THR A 183 -8.44 11.29 4.44
N LEU A 184 -8.39 10.83 3.19
CA LEU A 184 -8.92 9.50 2.85
C LEU A 184 -8.01 8.41 3.41
N TYR A 185 -6.69 8.58 3.31
CA TYR A 185 -5.73 7.62 3.84
C TYR A 185 -5.93 7.40 5.34
N ASN A 186 -5.97 8.45 6.15
CA ASN A 186 -6.18 8.32 7.60
C ASN A 186 -7.57 7.77 7.96
N LYS A 187 -8.55 7.86 7.06
CA LYS A 187 -9.90 7.34 7.28
C LYS A 187 -10.01 5.83 6.97
N TYR A 188 -9.35 5.37 5.90
CA TYR A 188 -9.55 4.02 5.35
C TYR A 188 -8.34 3.10 5.48
N VAL A 189 -7.15 3.63 5.72
CA VAL A 189 -5.90 2.87 5.88
C VAL A 189 -5.37 3.11 7.28
N GLY A 190 -5.27 2.04 8.05
CA GLY A 190 -4.67 2.06 9.37
C GLY A 190 -4.59 0.65 9.94
N PRO A 191 -3.61 0.40 10.83
CA PRO A 191 -3.55 -0.85 11.56
C PRO A 191 -4.76 -0.98 12.50
N PRO A 192 -5.15 -2.21 12.88
CA PRO A 192 -6.11 -2.40 13.96
C PRO A 192 -5.61 -1.71 15.24
N LEU A 193 -6.50 -0.96 15.89
CA LEU A 193 -6.17 -0.16 17.08
C LEU A 193 -6.13 -1.00 18.35
N THR A 194 -6.90 -2.08 18.38
CA THR A 194 -7.02 -3.02 19.50
C THR A 194 -6.71 -4.44 19.04
N VAL A 195 -6.39 -5.32 20.00
CA VAL A 195 -6.16 -6.74 19.71
C VAL A 195 -7.47 -7.40 19.27
N GLU A 196 -8.59 -7.00 19.84
CA GLU A 196 -9.93 -7.46 19.50
C GLU A 196 -10.28 -7.12 18.05
N ASP A 197 -10.04 -5.88 17.62
CA ASP A 197 -10.23 -5.47 16.23
C ASP A 197 -9.34 -6.28 15.28
N ALA A 198 -8.10 -6.58 15.69
CA ALA A 198 -7.18 -7.39 14.89
C ALA A 198 -7.66 -8.84 14.75
N ILE A 199 -8.18 -9.41 15.83
CA ILE A 199 -8.81 -10.73 15.81
C ILE A 199 -9.98 -10.74 14.83
N ASP A 200 -10.78 -9.67 14.85
CA ASP A 200 -11.92 -9.57 13.98
C ASP A 200 -11.59 -9.41 12.49
N LEU A 201 -10.54 -8.62 12.21
CA LEU A 201 -10.16 -8.19 10.87
C LEU A 201 -9.23 -9.15 10.12
N CYS A 202 -8.36 -9.89 10.81
CA CYS A 202 -7.30 -10.63 10.12
C CYS A 202 -6.78 -11.91 10.79
N ILE A 203 -6.81 -12.04 12.12
CA ILE A 203 -6.08 -13.14 12.79
C ILE A 203 -6.81 -14.48 12.62
N ARG A 204 -8.15 -14.51 12.62
CA ARG A 204 -8.92 -15.76 12.54
C ARG A 204 -8.59 -16.60 11.32
N GLU A 205 -8.42 -15.96 10.16
CA GLU A 205 -8.05 -16.63 8.93
C GLU A 205 -6.65 -17.25 9.04
N TYR A 206 -5.68 -16.52 9.57
CA TYR A 206 -4.34 -17.04 9.72
C TYR A 206 -4.26 -18.15 10.78
N GLU A 207 -4.96 -18.01 11.89
CA GLU A 207 -5.02 -19.03 12.94
C GLU A 207 -5.64 -20.34 12.44
N ALA A 208 -6.76 -20.26 11.71
CA ALA A 208 -7.37 -21.42 11.04
C ALA A 208 -6.40 -22.08 10.05
N ALA A 209 -5.61 -21.28 9.34
CA ALA A 209 -4.58 -21.75 8.41
C ALA A 209 -3.34 -22.37 9.10
N GLY A 210 -3.29 -22.41 10.43
CA GLY A 210 -2.15 -22.95 11.19
C GLY A 210 -1.05 -21.92 11.47
N PHE A 211 -1.37 -20.62 11.41
CA PHE A 211 -0.46 -19.51 11.70
C PHE A 211 -0.97 -18.61 12.85
N PRO A 212 -1.09 -19.14 14.10
CA PRO A 212 -1.49 -18.31 15.24
C PRO A 212 -0.54 -17.12 15.44
N GLY A 213 -1.10 -15.97 15.78
CA GLY A 213 -0.33 -14.73 15.99
C GLY A 213 0.05 -13.97 14.70
N CYS A 214 -0.23 -14.52 13.52
CA CYS A 214 0.00 -13.81 12.26
C CYS A 214 -1.04 -12.70 12.07
N VAL A 215 -0.58 -11.50 11.75
CA VAL A 215 -1.43 -10.30 11.62
C VAL A 215 -1.54 -9.79 10.18
N GLY A 216 -0.77 -10.35 9.25
CA GLY A 216 -0.81 -9.94 7.86
C GLY A 216 0.39 -10.42 7.04
N SER A 217 0.31 -10.16 5.74
CA SER A 217 1.40 -10.36 4.79
C SER A 217 1.95 -9.02 4.34
N MET A 218 3.26 -8.98 4.12
CA MET A 218 3.99 -7.79 3.71
C MET A 218 4.86 -8.10 2.49
N ASP A 219 4.80 -7.22 1.50
CA ASP A 219 5.62 -7.32 0.29
C ASP A 219 5.78 -5.93 -0.35
N ALA A 220 6.81 -5.82 -1.19
CA ALA A 220 7.21 -4.60 -1.86
C ALA A 220 6.95 -4.69 -3.37
N SER A 221 6.44 -3.60 -3.95
CA SER A 221 6.14 -3.55 -5.38
C SER A 221 6.64 -2.30 -6.05
N HIS A 222 7.22 -2.48 -7.24
CA HIS A 222 7.68 -1.37 -8.08
C HIS A 222 6.51 -0.72 -8.84
N VAL A 223 6.46 0.61 -8.80
CA VAL A 223 5.59 1.45 -9.63
C VAL A 223 6.48 2.31 -10.51
N GLU A 224 6.27 2.23 -11.82
CA GLU A 224 7.00 3.06 -12.78
C GLU A 224 6.71 4.55 -12.53
N HIS A 225 7.75 5.38 -12.58
CA HIS A 225 7.62 6.82 -12.48
C HIS A 225 8.39 7.47 -13.64
N GLN A 226 7.64 7.97 -14.62
CA GLN A 226 8.16 8.43 -15.91
C GLN A 226 8.83 9.81 -15.85
N ARG A 227 8.39 10.64 -14.90
CA ARG A 227 8.84 12.03 -14.74
C ARG A 227 9.66 12.21 -13.47
N ILE A 228 10.60 11.30 -13.23
CA ILE A 228 11.65 11.48 -12.22
C ILE A 228 12.64 12.53 -12.71
N SER A 229 13.07 13.41 -11.81
CA SER A 229 14.08 14.42 -12.13
C SER A 229 15.39 13.74 -12.56
N PHE A 230 16.11 14.35 -13.51
CA PHE A 230 17.34 13.79 -14.05
C PHE A 230 18.37 13.43 -12.97
N LYS A 231 18.50 14.27 -11.93
CA LYS A 231 19.43 14.08 -10.81
C LYS A 231 19.18 12.80 -10.00
N HIS A 232 17.91 12.39 -9.88
CA HIS A 232 17.53 11.21 -9.10
C HIS A 232 17.37 9.95 -9.95
N ARG A 233 17.42 10.07 -11.28
CA ARG A 233 17.16 8.97 -12.23
C ARG A 233 17.95 7.70 -11.91
N GLN A 234 19.24 7.82 -11.61
CA GLN A 234 20.10 6.65 -11.39
C GLN A 234 19.69 5.82 -10.16
N ALA A 235 19.24 6.47 -9.08
CA ALA A 235 18.78 5.78 -7.87
C ALA A 235 17.47 5.00 -8.10
N HIS A 236 16.66 5.46 -9.05
CA HIS A 236 15.36 4.88 -9.38
C HIS A 236 15.39 3.86 -10.53
N LEU A 237 16.55 3.59 -11.13
CA LEU A 237 16.72 2.50 -12.08
C LEU A 237 17.05 1.21 -11.32
N SER A 238 16.09 0.29 -11.28
CA SER A 238 16.26 -1.06 -10.72
C SER A 238 17.16 -1.90 -11.64
N PHE A 239 17.86 -2.88 -11.06
CA PHE A 239 18.57 -3.91 -11.83
C PHE A 239 17.60 -4.86 -12.56
N LYS A 240 16.35 -4.97 -12.07
CA LYS A 240 15.33 -5.87 -12.59
C LYS A 240 14.42 -5.24 -13.65
N LEU A 241 14.39 -3.90 -13.75
CA LEU A 241 13.45 -3.17 -14.61
C LEU A 241 14.17 -2.16 -15.52
N PRO A 242 13.81 -2.07 -16.80
CA PRO A 242 14.47 -1.16 -17.74
C PRO A 242 14.03 0.31 -17.58
N PHE A 243 13.06 0.58 -16.72
CA PHE A 243 12.47 1.91 -16.49
C PHE A 243 12.68 2.40 -15.05
N THR A 244 12.57 3.71 -14.87
CA THR A 244 12.63 4.32 -13.55
C THR A 244 11.38 4.00 -12.75
N SER A 245 11.59 3.53 -11.52
CA SER A 245 10.52 3.09 -10.63
C SER A 245 10.73 3.59 -9.21
N ARG A 246 9.65 3.53 -8.43
CA ARG A 246 9.67 3.64 -6.98
C ARG A 246 9.11 2.38 -6.37
N THR A 247 9.70 1.96 -5.26
CA THR A 247 9.25 0.78 -4.53
C THR A 247 8.36 1.21 -3.38
N TYR A 248 7.20 0.59 -3.28
CA TYR A 248 6.24 0.79 -2.20
C TYR A 248 6.01 -0.53 -1.50
N ASN A 249 6.12 -0.54 -0.17
CA ASN A 249 5.81 -1.70 0.65
C ASN A 249 4.39 -1.55 1.20
N ILE A 250 3.63 -2.65 1.29
CA ILE A 250 2.33 -2.67 1.94
C ILE A 250 2.28 -3.81 2.95
N VAL A 251 1.54 -3.61 4.03
CA VAL A 251 1.05 -4.69 4.89
C VAL A 251 -0.45 -4.83 4.66
N THR A 252 -0.90 -6.05 4.42
CA THR A 252 -2.30 -6.35 4.13
C THR A 252 -2.78 -7.57 4.90
N SER A 253 -4.09 -7.62 5.17
CA SER A 253 -4.73 -8.83 5.68
C SER A 253 -4.99 -9.84 4.57
N HIS A 254 -5.38 -11.06 4.97
CA HIS A 254 -5.85 -12.09 4.04
C HIS A 254 -7.07 -11.63 3.20
N ARG A 255 -7.89 -10.73 3.78
CA ARG A 255 -9.02 -10.08 3.11
C ARG A 255 -8.63 -8.90 2.21
N ARG A 256 -7.33 -8.73 1.94
CA ARG A 256 -6.75 -7.72 1.03
C ARG A 256 -6.91 -6.27 1.52
N LYS A 257 -7.26 -6.08 2.80
CA LYS A 257 -7.34 -4.76 3.43
C LYS A 257 -5.94 -4.31 3.79
N ILE A 258 -5.56 -3.15 3.26
CA ILE A 258 -4.24 -2.55 3.50
C ILE A 258 -4.23 -1.90 4.88
N PHE A 259 -3.30 -2.29 5.75
CA PHE A 259 -3.13 -1.71 7.08
C PHE A 259 -2.12 -0.56 7.08
N SER A 260 -1.01 -0.73 6.38
CA SER A 260 0.04 0.28 6.24
C SER A 260 0.63 0.25 4.83
N THR A 261 1.25 1.37 4.46
CA THR A 261 2.16 1.42 3.32
C THR A 261 3.22 2.50 3.51
N THR A 262 4.41 2.24 2.96
CA THR A 262 5.52 3.20 2.95
C THR A 262 5.28 4.32 1.94
N ASP A 263 6.05 5.40 2.06
CA ASP A 263 6.31 6.26 0.91
C ASP A 263 7.20 5.53 -0.12
N GLY A 264 7.33 6.10 -1.31
CA GLY A 264 8.07 5.48 -2.40
C GLY A 264 9.57 5.56 -2.16
N HIS A 265 10.27 4.43 -2.18
CA HIS A 265 11.72 4.42 -2.05
C HIS A 265 12.39 4.21 -3.42
N PRO A 266 13.69 4.52 -3.55
CA PRO A 266 14.44 4.24 -4.77
C PRO A 266 14.36 2.76 -5.16
N ALA A 267 14.15 2.45 -6.44
CA ALA A 267 13.96 1.07 -6.89
C ALA A 267 15.20 0.17 -6.74
N ARG A 268 16.34 0.73 -6.36
CA ARG A 268 17.57 0.00 -6.00
C ARG A 268 17.60 -0.49 -4.56
N TRP A 269 16.75 0.05 -3.70
CA TRP A 269 16.70 -0.39 -2.30
C TRP A 269 16.17 -1.82 -2.25
N ASN A 270 16.81 -2.62 -1.39
CA ASN A 270 16.40 -3.99 -1.12
C ASN A 270 15.36 -4.03 0.00
N ASP A 271 14.71 -5.18 0.14
CA ASP A 271 13.61 -5.35 1.09
C ASP A 271 14.08 -5.24 2.55
N LYS A 272 15.34 -5.63 2.86
CA LYS A 272 16.01 -5.37 4.16
C LYS A 272 16.00 -3.90 4.58
N THR A 273 16.11 -3.00 3.61
CA THR A 273 16.10 -1.56 3.87
C THR A 273 14.67 -1.05 3.98
N LEU A 274 13.77 -1.53 3.12
CA LEU A 274 12.38 -1.06 3.05
C LEU A 274 11.59 -1.35 4.32
N VAL A 275 11.79 -2.52 4.94
CA VAL A 275 11.05 -2.92 6.14
C VAL A 275 11.22 -1.95 7.31
N ARG A 276 12.36 -1.24 7.38
CA ARG A 276 12.63 -0.25 8.44
C ARG A 276 11.80 1.02 8.30
N TYR A 277 11.24 1.28 7.11
CA TYR A 277 10.40 2.44 6.84
C TYR A 277 8.90 2.11 6.86
N ASP A 278 8.54 0.83 7.02
CA ASP A 278 7.15 0.44 7.22
C ASP A 278 6.75 0.66 8.67
N ASP A 279 5.81 1.56 8.91
CA ASP A 279 5.35 1.93 10.23
C ASP A 279 4.81 0.73 11.02
N MET A 280 4.07 -0.18 10.36
CA MET A 280 3.51 -1.34 11.04
C MET A 280 4.60 -2.36 11.40
N ALA A 281 5.53 -2.66 10.49
CA ALA A 281 6.60 -3.61 10.76
C ALA A 281 7.59 -3.09 11.82
N SER A 282 7.97 -1.81 11.73
CA SER A 282 8.87 -1.16 12.70
C SER A 282 8.24 -1.05 14.09
N THR A 283 6.99 -0.58 14.20
CA THR A 283 6.30 -0.48 15.51
C THR A 283 6.05 -1.85 16.14
N LEU A 284 5.85 -2.90 15.34
CA LEU A 284 5.70 -4.28 15.83
C LEU A 284 7.02 -4.82 16.40
N HIS A 285 8.13 -4.55 15.69
CA HIS A 285 9.48 -4.89 16.16
C HIS A 285 9.86 -4.11 17.43
N ASP A 286 9.65 -2.79 17.43
CA ASP A 286 10.03 -1.91 18.54
C ASP A 286 9.09 -2.05 19.76
N GLY A 287 7.93 -2.69 19.56
CA GLY A 287 7.00 -3.02 20.62
C GLY A 287 6.01 -1.92 20.99
N THR A 288 5.91 -0.87 20.18
CA THR A 288 4.98 0.25 20.36
C THR A 288 3.60 -0.02 19.74
N ASN A 289 3.50 -0.99 18.83
CA ASN A 289 2.25 -1.39 18.21
C ASN A 289 1.32 -2.10 19.22
N PRO A 290 0.00 -1.82 19.26
CA PRO A 290 -0.95 -2.52 20.13
C PRO A 290 -0.92 -4.06 19.98
N LEU A 291 -0.57 -4.55 18.78
CA LEU A 291 -0.45 -5.97 18.47
C LEU A 291 0.73 -6.66 19.18
N CYS A 292 1.61 -5.90 19.86
CA CYS A 292 2.63 -6.47 20.74
C CYS A 292 2.01 -7.18 21.96
N ASN A 293 0.75 -6.88 22.29
CA ASN A 293 0.01 -7.52 23.38
C ASN A 293 -0.82 -8.74 22.93
N LEU A 294 -0.79 -9.09 21.64
CA LEU A 294 -1.49 -10.27 21.14
C LEU A 294 -0.90 -11.53 21.77
N ILE A 295 -1.75 -12.36 22.39
CA ILE A 295 -1.35 -13.63 22.98
C ILE A 295 -1.90 -14.77 22.14
N PHE A 296 -1.06 -15.77 21.86
CA PHE A 296 -1.46 -16.99 21.15
C PHE A 296 -0.68 -18.19 21.68
N GLU A 297 -1.13 -19.39 21.32
CA GLU A 297 -0.52 -20.65 21.75
C GLU A 297 0.08 -21.40 20.55
N LEU A 298 1.28 -21.95 20.73
CA LEU A 298 1.88 -22.88 19.78
C LEU A 298 2.06 -24.25 20.42
N TYR A 299 2.01 -25.30 19.59
CA TYR A 299 2.31 -26.66 20.05
C TYR A 299 3.82 -26.85 20.04
N ALA A 300 4.33 -27.47 21.10
CA ALA A 300 5.74 -27.84 21.24
C ALA A 300 5.85 -29.26 21.83
N TYR A 301 7.06 -29.82 21.78
CA TYR A 301 7.40 -31.06 22.47
C TYR A 301 8.16 -30.74 23.75
N ASP A 302 7.80 -31.40 24.86
CA ASP A 302 8.60 -31.36 26.09
C ASP A 302 9.81 -32.30 26.01
N GLU A 303 10.63 -32.33 27.08
CA GLU A 303 11.79 -33.22 27.19
C GLU A 303 11.44 -34.72 27.09
N ASN A 304 10.17 -35.08 27.33
CA ASN A 304 9.64 -36.44 27.26
C ASN A 304 8.93 -36.74 25.93
N ASN A 305 9.01 -35.85 24.92
CA ASN A 305 8.29 -35.91 23.65
C ASN A 305 6.76 -35.89 23.76
N LEU A 306 6.21 -35.34 24.84
CA LEU A 306 4.79 -35.06 24.98
C LEU A 306 4.44 -33.72 24.34
N ILE A 307 3.24 -33.65 23.75
CA ILE A 307 2.75 -32.42 23.12
C ILE A 307 2.28 -31.47 24.22
N ILE A 308 2.97 -30.34 24.36
CA ILE A 308 2.59 -29.24 25.23
C ILE A 308 2.16 -28.02 24.42
N LYS A 309 1.51 -27.07 25.09
CA LYS A 309 1.21 -25.76 24.52
C LYS A 309 2.01 -24.69 25.23
N GLU A 310 2.74 -23.90 24.45
CA GLU A 310 3.50 -22.75 24.94
C GLU A 310 2.80 -21.46 24.54
N ARG A 311 2.77 -20.49 25.45
CA ARG A 311 2.17 -19.17 25.22
C ARG A 311 3.21 -18.22 24.64
N TYR A 312 2.82 -17.50 23.60
CA TYR A 312 3.61 -16.48 22.92
C TYR A 312 2.90 -15.14 22.96
N LYS A 313 3.69 -14.06 22.92
CA LYS A 313 3.22 -12.69 22.94
C LYS A 313 3.86 -11.85 21.83
N GLY A 314 3.02 -11.17 21.08
CA GLY A 314 3.36 -10.26 20.00
C GLY A 314 3.06 -10.83 18.62
N GLY A 315 2.33 -10.06 17.81
CA GLY A 315 2.01 -10.45 16.44
C GLY A 315 3.23 -10.52 15.52
N TRP A 316 3.07 -11.16 14.37
CA TRP A 316 4.12 -11.31 13.35
C TRP A 316 3.54 -11.27 11.92
N LEU A 317 4.39 -11.03 10.93
CA LEU A 317 4.05 -10.81 9.53
C LEU A 317 4.68 -11.88 8.63
N ILE A 318 3.95 -12.29 7.59
CA ILE A 318 4.48 -13.13 6.51
C ILE A 318 5.21 -12.23 5.52
N VAL A 319 6.42 -12.60 5.12
CA VAL A 319 7.26 -11.82 4.19
C VAL A 319 7.87 -12.69 3.10
N ASP A 320 8.48 -12.08 2.08
CA ASP A 320 9.33 -12.80 1.13
C ASP A 320 10.74 -13.04 1.70
N ASN A 321 11.55 -13.83 1.01
CA ASN A 321 12.95 -14.00 1.36
C ASN A 321 13.72 -12.69 1.20
N GLY A 322 14.68 -12.45 2.10
CA GLY A 322 15.55 -11.27 2.03
C GLY A 322 15.10 -10.09 2.87
N TYR A 323 14.13 -10.24 3.77
CA TYR A 323 13.86 -9.28 4.85
C TYR A 323 14.89 -9.40 5.99
N LEU A 324 14.78 -8.52 7.00
CA LEU A 324 15.66 -8.56 8.18
C LEU A 324 15.36 -9.79 9.04
N ASN A 325 16.36 -10.23 9.80
CA ASN A 325 16.23 -11.33 10.75
C ASN A 325 15.51 -10.84 12.03
N TRP A 326 14.21 -10.60 11.93
CA TRP A 326 13.34 -10.23 13.04
C TRP A 326 12.34 -11.35 13.33
N GLY A 327 12.14 -11.69 14.60
CA GLY A 327 11.10 -12.66 15.00
C GLY A 327 9.69 -12.26 14.52
N VAL A 328 9.46 -10.97 14.25
CA VAL A 328 8.17 -10.46 13.73
C VAL A 328 8.01 -10.57 12.21
N THR A 329 9.02 -11.01 11.45
CA THR A 329 8.93 -11.18 9.99
C THR A 329 9.34 -12.60 9.61
N ILE A 330 8.40 -13.40 9.14
CA ILE A 330 8.62 -14.83 8.84
C ILE A 330 8.58 -15.06 7.33
N PRO A 331 9.73 -15.36 6.71
CA PRO A 331 9.80 -15.75 5.31
C PRO A 331 9.61 -17.27 5.12
N PRO A 332 9.25 -17.71 3.89
CA PRO A 332 9.32 -19.11 3.51
C PRO A 332 10.77 -19.65 3.59
N MET A 333 10.93 -20.96 3.41
CA MET A 333 12.24 -21.61 3.41
C MET A 333 12.65 -21.92 1.97
N GLU A 334 13.83 -21.46 1.55
CA GLU A 334 14.42 -21.82 0.25
C GLU A 334 14.93 -23.26 0.27
N ASP A 335 15.68 -23.61 1.33
CA ASP A 335 16.22 -24.93 1.57
C ASP A 335 15.42 -25.64 2.66
N THR A 336 14.86 -26.79 2.32
CA THR A 336 14.04 -27.60 3.24
C THR A 336 14.64 -28.98 3.36
N ASP A 337 14.99 -29.40 4.57
CA ASP A 337 15.58 -30.73 4.82
C ASP A 337 14.51 -31.76 5.22
N THR A 338 13.36 -31.29 5.69
CA THR A 338 12.28 -32.14 6.21
C THR A 338 10.96 -31.90 5.47
N ARG A 339 10.11 -32.93 5.44
CA ARG A 339 8.74 -32.82 4.89
C ARG A 339 7.90 -31.78 5.64
N ALA A 340 8.12 -31.60 6.93
CA ALA A 340 7.45 -30.60 7.75
C ALA A 340 7.80 -29.17 7.29
N GLN A 341 9.11 -28.88 7.15
CA GLN A 341 9.60 -27.59 6.64
C GLN A 341 9.07 -27.29 5.24
N TYR A 342 9.13 -28.26 4.32
CA TYR A 342 8.62 -28.08 2.97
C TYR A 342 7.12 -27.79 2.93
N ARG A 343 6.32 -28.54 3.70
CA ARG A 343 4.88 -28.32 3.80
C ARG A 343 4.56 -26.94 4.35
N PHE A 344 5.20 -26.57 5.47
CA PHE A 344 5.05 -25.25 6.08
C PHE A 344 5.38 -24.14 5.08
N SER A 345 6.52 -24.24 4.38
CA SER A 345 6.95 -23.23 3.41
C SER A 345 5.93 -23.06 2.27
N LYS A 346 5.46 -24.17 1.67
CA LYS A 346 4.46 -24.12 0.59
C LYS A 346 3.13 -23.53 1.05
N TRP A 347 2.75 -23.79 2.31
CA TRP A 347 1.54 -23.25 2.90
C TRP A 347 1.66 -21.74 3.17
N LEU A 348 2.80 -21.32 3.71
CA LEU A 348 3.13 -19.92 3.97
C LEU A 348 3.20 -19.11 2.66
N GLU A 349 3.88 -19.64 1.63
CA GLU A 349 3.92 -19.07 0.26
C GLU A 349 2.50 -18.90 -0.31
N SER A 350 1.61 -19.86 -0.06
CA SER A 350 0.23 -19.80 -0.53
C SER A 350 -0.55 -18.70 0.18
N MET A 351 -0.36 -18.51 1.48
CA MET A 351 -1.02 -17.42 2.22
C MET A 351 -0.49 -16.06 1.74
N ARG A 352 0.82 -15.92 1.56
CA ARG A 352 1.49 -14.69 1.07
C ARG A 352 0.98 -14.20 -0.29
N LYS A 353 0.32 -15.06 -1.08
CA LYS A 353 -0.32 -14.61 -2.33
C LYS A 353 -1.40 -13.54 -2.11
N ASP A 354 -1.92 -13.41 -0.89
CA ASP A 354 -2.85 -12.32 -0.54
C ASP A 354 -2.30 -10.92 -0.83
N VAL A 355 -1.03 -10.65 -0.50
CA VAL A 355 -0.37 -9.37 -0.77
C VAL A 355 -0.03 -9.18 -2.26
N GLU A 356 0.38 -10.24 -2.94
CA GLU A 356 0.59 -10.21 -4.40
C GLU A 356 -0.72 -9.93 -5.15
N CYS A 357 -1.81 -10.60 -4.79
CA CYS A 357 -3.15 -10.35 -5.31
C CYS A 357 -3.63 -8.93 -5.01
N THR A 358 -3.35 -8.42 -3.80
CA THR A 358 -3.67 -7.04 -3.42
C THR A 358 -2.99 -6.06 -4.36
N PHE A 359 -1.70 -6.23 -4.65
CA PHE A 359 -1.01 -5.40 -5.66
C PHE A 359 -1.60 -5.55 -7.06
N GLY A 360 -1.93 -6.78 -7.47
CA GLY A 360 -2.56 -7.06 -8.76
C GLY A 360 -3.88 -6.31 -8.95
N ILE A 361 -4.76 -6.37 -7.95
CA ILE A 361 -6.05 -5.67 -7.92
C ILE A 361 -5.83 -4.16 -7.89
N LEU A 362 -4.96 -3.68 -7.01
CA LEU A 362 -4.66 -2.25 -6.84
C LEU A 362 -4.17 -1.63 -8.16
N LYS A 363 -3.18 -2.26 -8.82
CA LYS A 363 -2.62 -1.80 -10.11
C LYS A 363 -3.57 -2.04 -11.29
N GLY A 364 -4.38 -3.08 -11.25
CA GLY A 364 -5.40 -3.37 -12.28
C GLY A 364 -6.54 -2.34 -12.27
N ARG A 365 -6.99 -1.98 -11.06
CA ARG A 365 -8.03 -0.99 -10.82
C ARG A 365 -7.53 0.42 -11.11
N TRP A 366 -6.39 0.79 -10.52
CA TRP A 366 -5.74 2.09 -10.70
C TRP A 366 -4.62 1.98 -11.74
N ARG A 367 -5.03 2.04 -13.01
CA ARG A 367 -4.12 1.83 -14.14
C ARG A 367 -2.90 2.75 -14.14
N VAL A 368 -2.99 3.94 -13.52
CA VAL A 368 -1.85 4.86 -13.40
C VAL A 368 -0.65 4.23 -12.67
N LEU A 369 -0.89 3.28 -11.76
CA LEU A 369 0.16 2.54 -11.05
C LEU A 369 0.79 1.44 -11.91
N LYS A 370 0.07 0.97 -12.93
CA LYS A 370 0.54 -0.04 -13.89
C LYS A 370 1.21 0.57 -15.12
N SER A 371 0.69 1.68 -15.63
CA SER A 371 1.19 2.35 -16.84
C SER A 371 2.32 3.35 -16.57
N GLY A 372 2.63 3.58 -15.30
CA GLY A 372 3.60 4.56 -14.84
C GLY A 372 2.99 5.94 -14.57
N ILE A 373 3.48 6.55 -13.49
CA ILE A 373 3.06 7.87 -13.03
C ILE A 373 3.73 8.94 -13.90
N ARG A 374 2.91 9.81 -14.51
CA ARG A 374 3.34 10.86 -15.43
C ARG A 374 3.52 12.22 -14.77
N VAL A 375 3.16 12.34 -13.49
CA VAL A 375 3.30 13.58 -12.72
C VAL A 375 4.75 13.77 -12.28
N HIS A 376 5.27 14.98 -12.42
CA HIS A 376 6.61 15.33 -11.95
C HIS A 376 6.65 15.52 -10.43
N GLY A 377 7.66 14.94 -9.78
CA GLY A 377 7.92 15.05 -8.35
C GLY A 377 7.61 13.75 -7.61
N THR A 378 8.54 13.35 -6.74
CA THR A 378 8.42 12.15 -5.91
C THR A 378 7.24 12.25 -4.97
N ASP A 379 7.11 13.36 -4.23
CA ASP A 379 6.08 13.50 -3.20
C ASP A 379 4.66 13.33 -3.78
N LYS A 380 4.45 13.79 -5.01
CA LYS A 380 3.16 13.63 -5.71
C LYS A 380 2.89 12.20 -6.13
N SER A 381 3.93 11.45 -6.49
CA SER A 381 3.82 10.00 -6.74
C SER A 381 3.40 9.28 -5.47
N ASP A 382 3.94 9.66 -4.32
CA ASP A 382 3.62 9.06 -3.02
C ASP A 382 2.20 9.41 -2.59
N MET A 383 1.79 10.66 -2.78
CA MET A 383 0.41 11.09 -2.56
C MET A 383 -0.58 10.32 -3.45
N MET A 384 -0.24 10.10 -4.72
CA MET A 384 -1.04 9.28 -5.63
C MET A 384 -1.15 7.83 -5.15
N TRP A 385 -0.03 7.23 -4.75
CA TRP A 385 0.02 5.88 -4.21
C TRP A 385 -0.91 5.72 -3.00
N LYS A 386 -0.72 6.57 -1.98
CA LYS A 386 -1.56 6.57 -0.76
C LYS A 386 -3.04 6.81 -1.07
N THR A 387 -3.34 7.70 -2.02
CA THR A 387 -4.73 7.91 -2.49
C THR A 387 -5.33 6.64 -3.09
N CYS A 388 -4.57 5.92 -3.93
CA CYS A 388 -5.02 4.65 -4.50
C CYS A 388 -5.24 3.56 -3.44
N CYS A 389 -4.37 3.47 -2.42
CA CYS A 389 -4.54 2.56 -1.28
C CYS A 389 -5.82 2.89 -0.50
N ALA A 390 -6.06 4.17 -0.21
CA ALA A 390 -7.27 4.61 0.51
C ALA A 390 -8.55 4.28 -0.27
N LEU A 391 -8.58 4.58 -1.57
CA LEU A 391 -9.72 4.25 -2.43
C LEU A 391 -9.91 2.74 -2.61
N HIS A 392 -8.83 1.94 -2.54
CA HIS A 392 -8.91 0.48 -2.58
C HIS A 392 -9.62 -0.07 -1.34
N ASN A 393 -9.19 0.34 -0.15
CA ASN A 393 -9.83 -0.10 1.10
C ASN A 393 -11.29 0.35 1.18
N TRP A 394 -11.58 1.60 0.80
CA TRP A 394 -12.96 2.08 0.78
C TRP A 394 -13.84 1.23 -0.15
N LEU A 395 -13.32 0.83 -1.31
CA LEU A 395 -14.03 -0.07 -2.23
C LEU A 395 -14.22 -1.49 -1.68
N LEU A 396 -13.29 -2.01 -0.87
CA LEU A 396 -13.49 -3.31 -0.23
C LEU A 396 -14.72 -3.29 0.70
N GLU A 397 -14.88 -2.22 1.47
CA GLU A 397 -16.03 -2.04 2.37
C GLU A 397 -17.35 -1.90 1.59
N ILE A 398 -17.33 -1.17 0.48
CA ILE A 398 -18.51 -0.98 -0.37
C ILE A 398 -18.92 -2.29 -1.06
N ASP A 399 -17.93 -3.06 -1.51
CA ASP A 399 -18.17 -4.31 -2.24
C ASP A 399 -18.45 -5.50 -1.28
N GLY A 400 -18.39 -5.29 0.05
CA GLY A 400 -18.55 -6.33 1.07
C GLY A 400 -17.39 -7.34 1.15
N LEU A 401 -16.29 -7.05 0.44
CA LEU A 401 -15.12 -7.92 0.36
C LEU A 401 -14.21 -7.83 1.59
N ASP A 402 -14.48 -6.87 2.48
CA ASP A 402 -13.89 -6.78 3.82
C ASP A 402 -14.43 -7.84 4.77
N LYS A 403 -15.62 -8.41 4.48
CA LYS A 403 -16.28 -9.46 5.28
C LYS A 403 -16.11 -10.84 4.68
N ASP A 404 -16.32 -10.95 3.37
CA ASP A 404 -16.21 -12.20 2.63
C ASP A 404 -15.05 -12.14 1.64
N TYR A 405 -14.12 -13.09 1.73
CA TYR A 405 -13.01 -13.21 0.79
C TYR A 405 -13.08 -14.55 0.06
N THR A 406 -12.62 -14.58 -1.19
CA THR A 406 -12.45 -15.79 -1.97
C THR A 406 -10.98 -16.18 -1.96
N SER A 407 -10.67 -17.36 -1.44
CA SER A 407 -9.33 -17.95 -1.59
C SER A 407 -9.26 -18.66 -2.95
N ASP A 408 -8.31 -18.28 -3.79
CA ASP A 408 -8.05 -18.94 -5.09
C ASP A 408 -7.22 -20.23 -4.95
N TRP A 409 -7.13 -20.79 -3.74
CA TRP A 409 -6.33 -21.97 -3.47
C TRP A 409 -7.14 -23.23 -3.83
N GLU A 410 -6.74 -23.88 -4.91
CA GLU A 410 -7.36 -25.10 -5.45
C GLU A 410 -6.54 -26.38 -5.16
N GLY A 411 -5.49 -26.28 -4.34
CA GLY A 411 -4.61 -27.41 -4.02
C GLY A 411 -5.27 -28.46 -3.10
N GLU A 412 -4.69 -29.66 -3.05
CA GLU A 412 -5.00 -30.62 -1.98
C GLU A 412 -4.32 -30.19 -0.67
N LEU A 413 -4.92 -30.52 0.48
CA LEU A 413 -4.53 -30.15 1.86
C LEU A 413 -3.18 -30.73 2.31
N GLY A 414 -2.14 -30.70 1.46
CA GLY A 414 -0.78 -31.06 1.83
C GLY A 414 -0.56 -32.57 2.07
N GLU A 415 -1.41 -33.44 1.51
CA GLU A 415 -1.11 -34.87 1.33
C GLU A 415 -0.04 -35.04 0.23
N LEU A 416 1.14 -34.44 0.44
CA LEU A 416 2.25 -34.51 -0.51
C LEU A 416 2.68 -35.97 -0.66
N ASN A 417 2.44 -36.58 -1.81
CA ASN A 417 2.96 -37.92 -2.08
C ASN A 417 4.49 -37.87 -2.22
N ALA A 418 5.16 -39.01 -2.09
CA ALA A 418 6.62 -39.07 -2.22
C ALA A 418 7.12 -38.43 -3.53
N THR A 419 6.30 -38.47 -4.58
CA THR A 419 6.52 -37.88 -5.91
C THR A 419 6.48 -36.35 -5.95
N ASP A 420 5.87 -35.70 -4.96
CA ASP A 420 5.64 -34.24 -4.93
C ASP A 420 6.70 -33.50 -4.10
N LEU A 421 7.54 -34.25 -3.40
CA LEU A 421 8.71 -33.73 -2.69
C LEU A 421 9.88 -33.47 -3.66
N PRO A 422 10.62 -32.36 -3.51
CA PRO A 422 11.86 -32.14 -4.25
C PRO A 422 12.82 -33.32 -4.08
N ASN A 423 13.58 -33.64 -5.14
CA ASN A 423 14.48 -34.81 -5.15
C ASN A 423 15.45 -34.80 -3.97
N ALA A 424 15.96 -33.64 -3.56
CA ALA A 424 16.85 -33.52 -2.40
C ALA A 424 16.19 -34.01 -1.11
N VAL A 425 14.96 -33.57 -0.82
CA VAL A 425 14.20 -34.00 0.36
C VAL A 425 13.83 -35.48 0.27
N ARG A 426 13.44 -35.94 -0.93
CA ARG A 426 13.14 -37.36 -1.17
C ARG A 426 14.36 -38.23 -0.89
N THR A 427 15.54 -37.84 -1.37
CA THR A 427 16.80 -38.57 -1.16
C THR A 427 17.22 -38.58 0.31
N LEU A 428 17.04 -37.46 1.03
CA LEU A 428 17.31 -37.39 2.47
C LEU A 428 16.37 -38.31 3.28
N LEU A 429 15.10 -38.40 2.88
CA LEU A 429 14.10 -39.25 3.54
C LEU A 429 14.23 -40.73 3.15
N SER A 430 14.74 -41.05 1.96
CA SER A 430 14.87 -42.44 1.47
C SER A 430 16.15 -43.15 1.92
N ASN A 431 17.20 -42.41 2.28
CA ASN A 431 18.48 -43.01 2.68
C ASN A 431 18.49 -43.35 4.17
N THR A 432 18.25 -44.62 4.50
CA THR A 432 18.49 -45.25 5.82
C THR A 432 19.98 -45.44 6.15
N ASN A 433 20.89 -44.68 5.51
CA ASN A 433 22.33 -44.87 5.65
C ASN A 433 23.00 -43.60 6.24
N PRO A 434 23.48 -43.63 7.50
CA PRO A 434 24.03 -42.46 8.18
C PRO A 434 25.30 -41.87 7.54
N SER A 435 25.95 -42.57 6.59
CA SER A 435 27.15 -42.11 5.89
C SER A 435 26.89 -41.15 4.73
N ALA A 436 25.66 -41.09 4.19
CA ALA A 436 25.32 -40.20 3.07
C ALA A 436 25.18 -38.71 3.46
N ARG A 437 25.18 -38.40 4.77
CA ARG A 437 25.21 -37.03 5.30
C ARG A 437 26.49 -36.25 4.97
N SER A 438 27.52 -36.92 4.44
CA SER A 438 28.87 -36.35 4.27
C SER A 438 29.16 -35.69 2.92
N TYR A 439 28.22 -35.67 1.96
CA TYR A 439 28.46 -35.15 0.60
C TYR A 439 27.72 -33.85 0.24
N ALA A 440 26.97 -33.25 1.17
CA ALA A 440 26.43 -31.89 1.00
C ALA A 440 27.41 -30.85 1.59
N GLY A 441 28.64 -30.82 1.08
CA GLY A 441 29.61 -29.80 1.44
C GLY A 441 29.44 -28.56 0.56
N ARG A 442 28.81 -27.50 1.07
CA ARG A 442 29.08 -26.10 0.70
C ARG A 442 28.36 -25.11 1.62
N ALA A 443 29.16 -24.21 2.21
CA ALA A 443 28.83 -22.99 2.93
C ALA A 443 27.53 -23.03 3.74
N VAL A 444 27.60 -23.69 4.89
CA VAL A 444 26.87 -23.19 6.06
C VAL A 444 27.51 -21.82 6.32
N ASP A 445 26.84 -20.74 5.94
CA ASP A 445 27.04 -19.51 6.70
C ASP A 445 26.80 -19.95 8.14
N GLU A 446 27.81 -19.84 9.01
CA GLU A 446 27.64 -20.01 10.45
C GLU A 446 26.58 -18.98 10.89
N GLU A 447 25.30 -19.32 10.71
CA GLU A 447 24.22 -18.74 11.48
C GLU A 447 24.54 -19.19 12.90
N ASP A 448 25.23 -18.32 13.64
CA ASP A 448 25.39 -18.43 15.07
C ASP A 448 24.04 -18.87 15.63
N TYR A 449 23.97 -20.13 16.09
CA TYR A 449 22.90 -20.61 16.96
C TYR A 449 23.03 -19.83 18.25
N PHE A 450 22.62 -18.56 18.22
CA PHE A 450 22.62 -17.71 19.38
C PHE A 450 21.50 -18.23 20.27
N GLN A 451 21.89 -19.08 21.21
CA GLN A 451 21.05 -19.61 22.28
C GLN A 451 20.83 -18.50 23.31
N GLY A 452 20.28 -17.37 22.85
CA GLY A 452 19.84 -16.29 23.71
C GLY A 452 18.73 -16.82 24.61
N SER A 453 18.81 -16.51 25.90
CA SER A 453 17.74 -16.83 26.83
C SER A 453 16.42 -16.23 26.34
N LEU A 454 15.41 -17.08 26.16
CA LEU A 454 14.07 -16.64 25.76
C LEU A 454 13.56 -15.59 26.75
N VAL A 455 13.18 -14.42 26.25
CA VAL A 455 12.58 -13.38 27.08
C VAL A 455 11.10 -13.71 27.26
N ARG A 456 10.69 -13.84 28.52
CA ARG A 456 9.30 -14.08 28.91
C ARG A 456 8.73 -12.84 29.60
N ASP A 457 7.42 -12.63 29.47
CA ASP A 457 6.72 -11.64 30.25
C ASP A 457 6.35 -12.15 31.66
N GLU A 458 5.69 -11.31 32.46
CA GLU A 458 5.28 -11.62 33.84
C GLU A 458 4.34 -12.84 33.91
N ASP A 459 3.57 -13.09 32.84
CA ASP A 459 2.65 -14.23 32.71
C ASP A 459 3.35 -15.49 32.15
N GLY A 460 4.66 -15.42 31.91
CA GLY A 460 5.48 -16.52 31.41
C GLY A 460 5.39 -16.76 29.90
N ALA A 461 4.74 -15.87 29.14
CA ALA A 461 4.61 -15.94 27.69
C ALA A 461 5.89 -15.48 27.00
N ILE A 462 6.32 -16.20 25.96
CA ILE A 462 7.55 -15.92 25.20
C ILE A 462 7.31 -14.72 24.28
N ILE A 463 8.17 -13.70 24.37
CA ILE A 463 8.01 -12.46 23.60
C ILE A 463 8.64 -12.60 22.21
N VAL A 464 7.80 -12.60 21.17
CA VAL A 464 8.20 -12.84 19.76
C VAL A 464 9.21 -11.81 19.25
N ARG A 465 9.03 -10.53 19.56
CA ARG A 465 9.92 -9.46 19.06
C ARG A 465 11.38 -9.56 19.55
N HIS A 466 11.62 -10.25 20.67
CA HIS A 466 12.98 -10.47 21.19
C HIS A 466 13.61 -11.76 20.67
N MET A 467 12.90 -12.51 19.82
CA MET A 467 13.39 -13.74 19.21
C MET A 467 14.06 -13.47 17.87
N ASN A 468 15.02 -14.34 17.56
CA ASN A 468 15.56 -14.48 16.21
C ASN A 468 14.49 -15.12 15.30
N MET A 469 14.40 -14.67 14.03
CA MET A 469 13.47 -15.23 13.05
C MET A 469 13.64 -16.74 12.90
N THR A 470 14.88 -17.23 12.84
CA THR A 470 15.15 -18.66 12.62
C THR A 470 14.58 -19.53 13.75
N ASP A 471 14.74 -19.10 15.02
CA ASP A 471 14.20 -19.83 16.17
C ASP A 471 12.66 -19.80 16.20
N PHE A 472 12.07 -18.63 16.00
CA PHE A 472 10.61 -18.50 15.98
C PHE A 472 9.97 -19.28 14.82
N ARG A 473 10.58 -19.23 13.62
CA ARG A 473 10.14 -20.02 12.45
C ARG A 473 10.20 -21.52 12.73
N GLN A 474 11.23 -22.02 13.40
CA GLN A 474 11.33 -23.44 13.73
C GLN A 474 10.23 -23.90 14.72
N ARG A 475 9.84 -23.03 15.66
CA ARG A 475 8.69 -23.27 16.55
C ARG A 475 7.36 -23.27 15.81
N LEU A 476 7.17 -22.35 14.86
CA LEU A 476 6.00 -22.34 13.97
C LEU A 476 5.91 -23.62 13.12
N ILE A 477 7.03 -24.11 12.57
CA ILE A 477 7.07 -25.36 11.81
C ILE A 477 6.67 -26.56 12.68
N THR A 478 7.16 -26.61 13.92
CA THR A 478 6.83 -27.67 14.88
C THR A 478 5.34 -27.65 15.21
N HIS A 479 4.79 -26.46 15.51
CA HIS A 479 3.36 -26.28 15.73
C HIS A 479 2.53 -26.73 14.52
N PHE A 480 2.90 -26.27 13.33
CA PHE A 480 2.20 -26.56 12.09
C PHE A 480 2.19 -28.06 11.80
N ASP A 481 3.31 -28.78 11.97
CA ASP A 481 3.36 -30.22 11.73
C ASP A 481 2.50 -31.02 12.73
N ILE A 482 2.45 -30.60 14.01
CA ILE A 482 1.57 -31.20 15.03
C ILE A 482 0.10 -30.93 14.67
N ALA A 483 -0.27 -29.67 14.43
CA ALA A 483 -1.65 -29.29 14.10
C ALA A 483 -2.12 -29.96 12.81
N PHE A 484 -1.23 -30.09 11.82
CA PHE A 484 -1.48 -30.80 10.57
C PHE A 484 -1.79 -32.29 10.82
N LYS A 485 -0.94 -32.98 11.61
CA LYS A 485 -1.15 -34.40 11.98
C LYS A 485 -2.45 -34.62 12.74
N LYS A 486 -2.86 -33.65 13.56
CA LYS A 486 -4.14 -33.65 14.28
C LYS A 486 -5.35 -33.27 13.40
N LYS A 487 -5.14 -32.87 12.15
CA LYS A 487 -6.18 -32.38 11.22
C LYS A 487 -6.93 -31.15 11.73
N GLU A 488 -6.23 -30.29 12.48
CA GLU A 488 -6.78 -29.04 13.03
C GLU A 488 -6.63 -27.87 12.04
N ILE A 489 -5.74 -27.99 11.05
CA ILE A 489 -5.48 -26.94 10.05
C ILE A 489 -6.56 -26.95 8.97
N ILE A 490 -7.17 -25.79 8.75
CA ILE A 490 -8.20 -25.58 7.75
C ILE A 490 -7.76 -24.44 6.84
N TRP A 491 -7.67 -24.69 5.53
CA TRP A 491 -7.46 -23.60 4.59
C TRP A 491 -8.65 -22.64 4.66
N PRO A 492 -8.43 -21.32 4.86
CA PRO A 492 -9.52 -20.37 4.98
C PRO A 492 -10.31 -20.31 3.66
N LYS A 493 -11.57 -20.80 3.67
CA LYS A 493 -12.48 -20.81 2.52
C LYS A 493 -13.59 -19.78 2.73
N ALA A 494 -14.07 -19.19 1.65
CA ALA A 494 -15.15 -18.19 1.67
C ALA A 494 -16.39 -18.68 2.43
N ARG A 495 -17.03 -17.79 3.21
CA ARG A 495 -18.44 -17.98 3.60
C ARG A 495 -19.29 -17.70 2.36
N LEU A 496 -19.85 -18.73 1.75
CA LEU A 496 -20.93 -18.57 0.79
C LEU A 496 -22.19 -18.21 1.56
N GLN A 497 -22.63 -16.94 1.54
CA GLN A 497 -24.05 -16.67 1.71
C GLN A 497 -24.75 -17.16 0.45
N MET A 498 -25.61 -18.17 0.60
CA MET A 498 -26.65 -18.44 -0.37
C MET A 498 -27.59 -17.24 -0.40
N ASP A 499 -28.08 -16.92 -1.61
CA ASP A 499 -29.12 -15.95 -1.96
C ASP A 499 -28.67 -14.48 -2.17
N GLU A 500 -28.13 -14.19 -3.38
CA GLU A 500 -28.70 -13.19 -4.31
C GLU A 500 -27.96 -13.20 -5.68
N PRO A 501 -28.66 -13.03 -6.83
CA PRO A 501 -28.10 -13.33 -8.15
C PRO A 501 -27.50 -12.09 -8.83
N TYR A 502 -26.44 -11.46 -8.30
CA TYR A 502 -25.70 -10.43 -9.05
C TYR A 502 -24.22 -10.36 -8.67
N ALA A 503 -23.39 -11.26 -9.19
CA ALA A 503 -21.93 -11.06 -9.19
C ALA A 503 -21.21 -11.92 -10.23
N ASN A 504 -21.35 -11.58 -11.51
CA ASN A 504 -20.32 -11.88 -12.51
C ASN A 504 -19.67 -10.55 -12.93
N VAL A 505 -18.81 -10.02 -12.06
CA VAL A 505 -17.85 -8.98 -12.41
C VAL A 505 -16.50 -9.39 -11.82
N GLN A 506 -15.79 -10.27 -12.54
CA GLN A 506 -14.34 -10.36 -12.41
C GLN A 506 -13.67 -9.07 -12.94
N PRO A 507 -12.50 -8.66 -12.39
CA PRO A 507 -11.85 -7.36 -12.64
C PRO A 507 -11.48 -7.03 -14.09
#